data_AF-A0A645E3S9-F1
#
_entry.id   AF-A0A645E3S9-F1
#
_cell.length_a   1.000
_cell.length_b   1.000
_cell.length_c   1.000
_cell.angle_alpha   90.00
_cell.angle_beta   90.00
_cell.angle_gamma   90.00
#
_symmetry.space_group_name_H-M   'P 1'
#
loop_
_entity.id
_entity.type
_entity.pdbx_description
1 polymer ?
#
loop_
_entity_poly.entity_id
_entity_poly.type
_entity_poly.pdbx_seq_one_letter_code
_entity_poly.pdbx_strand_id
1 'polypeptide(L)'
;MILGRIYEAGYTSEMIVQDFIPGDDSNMRVLNAYVDENHQVRMMCLGHPLLEDPTPASIGNYVVIMPDYNEKIYQTIKKFLETIEYTGFANFDMKYDPRDGEYKLFEINLRQGRSSFFVTLNGLNLARFVTEDRVFHEPFTETIYGTKDSADAKLWLGVPKKIFLTYARENEDKKIAEKMIQEKRFGTTVFYDGDRSLKRWVLMKYMFHNYIPRFKKYFHVKEG
;
A
#
# COMPACT_ATOMS: atom_id res chain seq x y z
N MET A 1 -28.30 3.67 21.29
CA MET A 1 -27.72 3.56 19.93
C MET A 1 -26.23 3.86 20.02
N ILE A 2 -25.37 3.15 19.29
CA ILE A 2 -23.91 3.29 19.42
C ILE A 2 -23.42 4.73 19.13
N LEU A 3 -24.03 5.40 18.14
CA LEU A 3 -23.72 6.79 17.79
C LEU A 3 -23.94 7.75 18.96
N GLY A 4 -25.06 7.62 19.69
CA GLY A 4 -25.37 8.45 20.86
C GLY A 4 -24.30 8.35 21.95
N ARG A 5 -23.82 7.12 22.23
CA ARG A 5 -22.75 6.91 23.22
C ARG A 5 -21.42 7.56 22.83
N ILE A 6 -21.11 7.62 21.52
CA ILE A 6 -19.87 8.24 21.04
C ILE A 6 -19.94 9.77 21.21
N TYR A 7 -21.08 10.39 20.89
CA TYR A 7 -21.30 11.81 21.14
C TYR A 7 -21.33 12.15 22.64
N GLU A 8 -22.00 11.33 23.46
CA GLU A 8 -22.00 11.47 24.94
C GLU A 8 -20.59 11.35 25.54
N ALA A 9 -19.71 10.56 24.93
CA ALA A 9 -18.30 10.44 25.32
C ALA A 9 -17.43 11.64 24.89
N GLY A 10 -18.01 12.67 24.26
CA GLY A 10 -17.34 13.93 23.95
C GLY A 10 -16.82 14.06 22.52
N TYR A 11 -17.14 13.12 21.62
CA TYR A 11 -16.92 13.34 20.19
C TYR A 11 -17.87 14.43 19.68
N THR A 12 -17.39 15.37 18.89
CA THR A 12 -18.18 16.55 18.46
C THR A 12 -18.27 16.75 16.96
N SER A 13 -17.52 15.97 16.18
CA SER A 13 -17.47 16.09 14.73
C SER A 13 -18.60 15.30 14.03
N GLU A 14 -18.73 15.52 12.72
CA GLU A 14 -19.64 14.76 11.87
C GLU A 14 -19.21 13.30 11.76
N MET A 15 -20.18 12.40 11.68
CA MET A 15 -19.94 10.97 11.42
C MET A 15 -20.50 10.60 10.05
N ILE A 16 -19.70 9.87 9.29
CA ILE A 16 -20.10 9.30 8.00
C ILE A 16 -20.46 7.83 8.24
N VAL A 17 -21.66 7.44 7.81
CA VAL A 17 -22.08 6.05 7.73
C VAL A 17 -21.94 5.60 6.27
N GLN A 18 -21.20 4.53 6.05
CA GLN A 18 -20.91 4.00 4.71
C GLN A 18 -21.31 2.54 4.60
N ASP A 19 -21.62 2.10 3.37
CA ASP A 19 -21.84 0.68 3.09
C ASP A 19 -20.55 -0.11 3.33
N PHE A 20 -20.70 -1.32 3.87
CA PHE A 20 -19.57 -2.22 4.11
C PHE A 20 -19.31 -3.07 2.87
N ILE A 21 -18.16 -2.88 2.24
CA ILE A 21 -17.77 -3.67 1.07
C ILE A 21 -17.28 -5.05 1.52
N PRO A 22 -17.95 -6.15 1.11
CA PRO A 22 -17.62 -7.50 1.57
C PRO A 22 -16.29 -8.00 0.99
N GLY A 23 -15.83 -9.14 1.52
CA GLY A 23 -14.56 -9.75 1.15
C GLY A 23 -13.43 -9.38 2.12
N ASP A 24 -12.29 -10.04 1.95
CA ASP A 24 -11.14 -9.90 2.84
C ASP A 24 -10.09 -8.92 2.29
N ASP A 25 -8.90 -8.94 2.89
CA ASP A 25 -7.78 -8.11 2.49
C ASP A 25 -7.29 -8.41 1.06
N SER A 26 -7.56 -9.58 0.48
CA SER A 26 -7.15 -9.92 -0.91
C SER A 26 -7.96 -9.18 -1.98
N ASN A 27 -9.10 -8.59 -1.59
CA ASN A 27 -9.85 -7.69 -2.47
C ASN A 27 -9.30 -6.25 -2.43
N MET A 28 -8.37 -5.93 -1.51
CA MET A 28 -7.84 -4.58 -1.38
C MET A 28 -6.87 -4.26 -2.51
N ARG A 29 -6.85 -2.99 -2.93
CA ARG A 29 -5.81 -2.41 -3.77
C ARG A 29 -5.40 -1.06 -3.21
N VAL A 30 -4.12 -0.75 -3.41
CA VAL A 30 -3.53 0.52 -3.02
C VAL A 30 -2.84 1.13 -4.22
N LEU A 31 -3.24 2.34 -4.60
CA LEU A 31 -2.66 3.06 -5.71
C LEU A 31 -1.82 4.22 -5.17
N ASN A 32 -0.62 4.40 -5.70
CA ASN A 32 0.23 5.56 -5.41
C ASN A 32 0.40 6.36 -6.69
N ALA A 33 0.32 7.68 -6.60
CA ALA A 33 0.52 8.58 -7.72
C ALA A 33 1.38 9.79 -7.34
N TYR A 34 2.06 10.35 -8.33
CA TYR A 34 2.69 11.67 -8.24
C TYR A 34 2.18 12.56 -9.36
N VAL A 35 1.68 13.73 -9.00
CA VAL A 35 1.14 14.74 -9.92
C VAL A 35 1.98 16.00 -9.82
N ASP A 36 2.39 16.52 -10.97
CA ASP A 36 3.37 17.59 -11.04
C ASP A 36 2.79 19.00 -10.85
N GLU A 37 3.66 20.02 -10.93
CA GLU A 37 3.23 21.42 -10.79
C GLU A 37 2.30 21.91 -11.91
N ASN A 38 2.23 21.21 -13.04
CA ASN A 38 1.36 21.50 -14.19
C ASN A 38 0.16 20.55 -14.24
N HIS A 39 -0.16 19.91 -13.11
CA HIS A 39 -1.29 19.00 -12.93
C HIS A 39 -1.23 17.76 -13.84
N GLN A 40 -0.04 17.37 -14.32
CA GLN A 40 0.16 16.15 -15.10
C GLN A 40 0.54 14.99 -14.17
N VAL A 41 -0.13 13.85 -14.33
CA VAL A 41 0.22 12.66 -13.56
C VAL A 41 1.49 12.03 -14.14
N ARG A 42 2.61 12.14 -13.41
CA ARG A 42 3.93 11.62 -13.84
C ARG A 42 4.11 10.14 -13.55
N MET A 43 3.54 9.65 -12.46
CA MET A 43 3.73 8.28 -12.02
C MET A 43 2.48 7.73 -11.37
N MET A 44 2.18 6.47 -11.64
CA MET A 44 1.16 5.68 -10.95
C MET A 44 1.67 4.27 -10.68
N CYS A 45 1.38 3.71 -9.50
CA CYS A 45 1.78 2.37 -9.13
C CYS A 45 0.70 1.69 -8.27
N LEU A 46 0.10 0.65 -8.82
CA LEU A 46 -0.91 -0.17 -8.16
C LEU A 46 -0.23 -1.31 -7.39
N GLY A 47 -0.70 -1.53 -6.16
CA GLY A 47 -0.31 -2.63 -5.30
C GLY A 47 -1.52 -3.44 -4.85
N HIS A 48 -1.30 -4.73 -4.63
CA HIS A 48 -2.21 -5.69 -4.05
C HIS A 48 -1.70 -6.04 -2.64
N PRO A 49 -2.27 -5.45 -1.58
CA PRO A 49 -1.99 -5.86 -0.21
C PRO A 49 -2.41 -7.31 0.05
N LEU A 50 -1.53 -8.10 0.66
CA LEU A 50 -1.80 -9.50 1.01
C LEU A 50 -1.89 -9.74 2.51
N LEU A 51 -1.51 -8.75 3.32
CA LEU A 51 -1.54 -8.82 4.77
C LEU A 51 -1.50 -7.42 5.39
N GLU A 52 -2.34 -7.20 6.41
CA GLU A 52 -2.39 -6.00 7.26
C GLU A 52 -1.81 -6.25 8.66
N ASP A 53 -1.40 -5.20 9.38
CA ASP A 53 -1.07 -5.28 10.80
C ASP A 53 -2.36 -5.41 11.64
N PRO A 54 -2.57 -6.53 12.36
CA PRO A 54 -3.80 -6.78 13.11
C PRO A 54 -3.86 -6.01 14.45
N THR A 55 -2.80 -5.28 14.82
CA THR A 55 -2.78 -4.52 16.07
C THR A 55 -3.88 -3.46 16.06
N PRO A 56 -4.68 -3.28 17.13
CA PRO A 56 -5.80 -2.34 17.13
C PRO A 56 -5.47 -0.91 16.69
N ALA A 57 -4.29 -0.40 17.07
CA ALA A 57 -3.82 0.93 16.67
C ALA A 57 -3.26 1.01 15.23
N SER A 58 -3.13 -0.12 14.55
CA SER A 58 -2.48 -0.26 13.24
C SER A 58 -3.40 -0.88 12.18
N ILE A 59 -4.68 -1.14 12.48
CA ILE A 59 -5.63 -1.68 11.50
C ILE A 59 -5.64 -0.78 10.25
N GLY A 60 -5.64 -1.40 9.07
CA GLY A 60 -5.52 -0.71 7.77
C GLY A 60 -4.07 -0.46 7.32
N ASN A 61 -3.05 -0.72 8.15
CA ASN A 61 -1.66 -0.64 7.68
C ASN A 61 -1.24 -1.92 6.96
N TYR A 62 -1.00 -1.81 5.66
CA TYR A 62 -0.43 -2.92 4.89
C TYR A 62 1.01 -3.24 5.32
N VAL A 63 1.29 -4.54 5.45
CA VAL A 63 2.62 -5.06 5.77
C VAL A 63 3.18 -5.99 4.70
N VAL A 64 2.37 -6.41 3.74
CA VAL A 64 2.80 -7.16 2.55
C VAL A 64 2.06 -6.63 1.34
N ILE A 65 2.77 -6.24 0.29
CA ILE A 65 2.18 -5.72 -0.96
C ILE A 65 2.89 -6.36 -2.15
N MET A 66 2.10 -6.95 -3.05
CA MET A 66 2.54 -7.41 -4.36
C MET A 66 2.24 -6.32 -5.40
N PRO A 67 3.13 -6.03 -6.37
CA PRO A 67 2.78 -5.11 -7.46
C PRO A 67 1.60 -5.67 -8.27
N ASP A 68 0.74 -4.78 -8.76
CA ASP A 68 -0.41 -5.13 -9.59
C ASP A 68 -0.51 -4.21 -10.82
N TYR A 69 -1.46 -4.49 -11.71
CA TYR A 69 -1.77 -3.67 -12.86
C TYR A 69 -3.27 -3.69 -13.17
N ASN A 70 -3.86 -2.51 -13.36
CA ASN A 70 -5.22 -2.38 -13.85
C ASN A 70 -5.37 -1.07 -14.65
N GLU A 71 -5.51 -1.21 -15.96
CA GLU A 71 -5.63 -0.08 -16.89
C GLU A 71 -6.82 0.83 -16.55
N LYS A 72 -7.98 0.24 -16.25
CA LYS A 72 -9.20 1.00 -15.94
C LYS A 72 -9.00 1.87 -14.70
N ILE A 73 -8.39 1.32 -13.65
CA ILE A 73 -8.07 2.07 -12.42
C ILE A 73 -7.11 3.21 -12.74
N TYR A 74 -6.02 2.93 -13.47
CA TYR A 74 -5.03 3.94 -13.84
C TYR A 74 -5.66 5.10 -14.61
N GLN A 75 -6.39 4.82 -15.70
CA GLN A 75 -6.99 5.89 -16.50
C GLN A 75 -8.07 6.66 -15.75
N THR A 76 -8.86 5.98 -14.91
CA THR A 76 -9.91 6.64 -14.10
C THR A 76 -9.30 7.59 -13.08
N ILE A 77 -8.31 7.14 -12.31
CA ILE A 77 -7.69 7.96 -11.26
C ILE A 77 -6.82 9.06 -11.87
N LYS A 78 -6.12 8.79 -12.97
CA LYS A 78 -5.38 9.81 -13.71
C LYS A 78 -6.32 10.95 -14.11
N LYS A 79 -7.39 10.63 -14.82
CA LYS A 79 -8.38 11.63 -15.24
C LYS A 79 -8.94 12.41 -14.06
N PHE A 80 -9.28 11.73 -12.96
CA PHE A 80 -9.77 12.39 -11.75
C PHE A 80 -8.77 13.41 -11.20
N LEU A 81 -7.51 13.01 -10.99
CA LEU A 81 -6.47 13.87 -10.44
C LEU A 81 -6.16 15.09 -11.33
N GLU A 82 -6.10 14.90 -12.65
CA GLU A 82 -5.85 15.99 -13.61
C GLU A 82 -7.04 16.94 -13.71
N THR A 83 -8.28 16.42 -13.64
CA THR A 83 -9.51 17.24 -13.71
C THR A 83 -9.66 18.17 -12.51
N ILE A 84 -9.23 17.73 -11.33
CA ILE A 84 -9.29 18.54 -10.10
C ILE A 84 -8.03 19.40 -9.91
N GLU A 85 -7.12 19.43 -10.88
CA GLU A 85 -5.86 20.16 -10.82
C GLU A 85 -5.06 19.82 -9.54
N TYR A 86 -5.00 18.53 -9.19
CA TYR A 86 -4.23 18.09 -8.03
C TYR A 86 -2.73 18.24 -8.27
N THR A 87 -1.96 18.42 -7.19
CA THR A 87 -0.50 18.48 -7.23
C THR A 87 0.09 17.79 -6.00
N GLY A 88 1.10 16.95 -6.20
CA GLY A 88 1.83 16.24 -5.15
C GLY A 88 1.60 14.72 -5.14
N PHE A 89 1.88 14.09 -4.01
CA PHE A 89 1.69 12.65 -3.83
C PHE A 89 0.26 12.35 -3.40
N ALA A 90 -0.40 11.45 -4.13
CA ALA A 90 -1.69 10.89 -3.74
C ALA A 90 -1.58 9.38 -3.53
N ASN A 91 -2.29 8.87 -2.54
CA ASN A 91 -2.44 7.46 -2.29
C ASN A 91 -3.92 7.12 -2.12
N PHE A 92 -4.41 6.11 -2.85
CA PHE A 92 -5.80 5.70 -2.81
C PHE A 92 -5.90 4.28 -2.29
N ASP A 93 -6.78 4.09 -1.33
CA ASP A 93 -7.20 2.77 -0.86
C ASP A 93 -8.55 2.42 -1.48
N MET A 94 -8.62 1.22 -2.03
CA MET A 94 -9.83 0.73 -2.68
C MET A 94 -9.99 -0.76 -2.45
N LYS A 95 -11.21 -1.25 -2.66
CA LYS A 95 -11.52 -2.67 -2.56
C LYS A 95 -12.42 -3.11 -3.69
N TYR A 96 -12.15 -4.29 -4.20
CA TYR A 96 -13.01 -4.98 -5.14
C TYR A 96 -14.30 -5.42 -4.45
N ASP A 97 -15.44 -4.99 -4.98
CA ASP A 97 -16.75 -5.42 -4.53
C ASP A 97 -17.24 -6.61 -5.38
N PRO A 98 -17.31 -7.83 -4.81
CA PRO A 98 -17.76 -9.00 -5.57
C PRO A 98 -19.24 -8.95 -5.96
N ARG A 99 -20.03 -8.03 -5.39
CA ARG A 99 -21.47 -7.90 -5.68
C ARG A 99 -21.71 -7.31 -7.07
N ASP A 100 -20.83 -6.42 -7.53
CA ASP A 100 -20.97 -5.74 -8.82
C ASP A 100 -19.72 -5.78 -9.71
N GLY A 101 -18.61 -6.31 -9.20
CA GLY A 101 -17.38 -6.49 -9.96
C GLY A 101 -16.55 -5.22 -10.16
N GLU A 102 -16.78 -4.18 -9.34
CA GLU A 102 -16.08 -2.90 -9.45
C GLU A 102 -15.21 -2.61 -8.22
N TYR A 103 -14.17 -1.80 -8.42
CA TYR A 103 -13.36 -1.28 -7.32
C TYR A 103 -14.03 -0.03 -6.72
N LYS A 104 -14.18 -0.01 -5.39
CA LYS A 104 -14.71 1.13 -4.62
C LYS A 104 -13.57 1.84 -3.91
N LEU A 105 -13.43 3.14 -4.14
CA LEU A 105 -12.47 3.99 -3.42
C LEU A 105 -13.01 4.28 -2.02
N PHE A 106 -12.17 4.14 -1.00
CA PHE A 106 -12.52 4.45 0.38
C PHE A 106 -11.96 5.79 0.81
N GLU A 107 -10.68 6.00 0.53
CA GLU A 107 -9.97 7.19 0.96
C GLU A 107 -8.91 7.60 -0.04
N ILE A 108 -8.62 8.90 -0.03
CA ILE A 108 -7.46 9.48 -0.65
C ILE A 108 -6.59 10.10 0.44
N ASN A 109 -5.36 9.62 0.54
CA ASN A 109 -4.31 10.18 1.37
C ASN A 109 -3.48 11.15 0.52
N LEU A 110 -3.54 12.45 0.81
CA LEU A 110 -2.81 13.51 0.09
C LEU A 110 -1.33 13.59 0.51
N ARG A 111 -0.68 12.42 0.62
CA ARG A 111 0.70 12.24 1.09
C ARG A 111 1.21 10.85 0.71
N GLN A 112 2.51 10.65 0.86
CA GLN A 112 3.09 9.31 0.85
C GLN A 112 2.59 8.50 2.06
N GLY A 113 2.27 7.23 1.81
CA GLY A 113 1.93 6.25 2.83
C GLY A 113 3.18 5.59 3.41
N ARG A 114 3.04 4.98 4.60
CA ARG A 114 4.13 4.20 5.23
C ARG A 114 4.61 3.06 4.34
N SER A 115 3.69 2.43 3.63
CA SER A 115 3.93 1.29 2.76
C SER A 115 4.38 1.67 1.35
N SER A 116 4.37 2.97 0.98
CA SER A 116 4.70 3.45 -0.38
C SER A 116 6.11 3.09 -0.85
N PHE A 117 7.00 2.61 0.02
CA PHE A 117 8.30 2.06 -0.40
C PHE A 117 8.18 0.91 -1.40
N PHE A 118 7.05 0.18 -1.45
CA PHE A 118 6.85 -0.84 -2.50
C PHE A 118 6.97 -0.25 -3.92
N VAL A 119 6.62 1.03 -4.10
CA VAL A 119 6.74 1.75 -5.38
C VAL A 119 8.21 1.89 -5.78
N THR A 120 9.05 2.41 -4.87
CA THR A 120 10.51 2.49 -5.08
C THR A 120 11.14 1.13 -5.26
N LEU A 121 10.71 0.11 -4.49
CA LEU A 121 11.20 -1.26 -4.60
C LEU A 121 10.95 -1.85 -6.01
N ASN A 122 9.86 -1.42 -6.67
CA ASN A 122 9.47 -1.84 -8.01
C ASN A 122 9.96 -0.87 -9.11
N GLY A 123 11.03 -0.10 -8.84
CA GLY A 123 11.73 0.71 -9.85
C GLY A 123 11.21 2.14 -10.01
N LEU A 124 10.14 2.51 -9.32
CA LEU A 124 9.55 3.85 -9.36
C LEU A 124 10.01 4.65 -8.15
N ASN A 125 11.23 5.18 -8.21
CA ASN A 125 11.79 5.95 -7.09
C ASN A 125 10.97 7.23 -6.82
N LEU A 126 10.22 7.24 -5.72
CA LEU A 126 9.36 8.37 -5.34
C LEU A 126 10.12 9.69 -5.24
N ALA A 127 11.35 9.67 -4.72
CA ALA A 127 12.16 10.89 -4.57
C ALA A 127 12.53 11.48 -5.93
N ARG A 128 12.75 10.63 -6.94
CA ARG A 128 13.11 11.05 -8.30
C ARG A 128 12.02 11.96 -8.89
N PHE A 129 10.76 11.54 -8.82
CA PHE A 129 9.65 12.29 -9.44
C PHE A 129 9.46 13.69 -8.86
N VAL A 130 9.59 13.84 -7.53
CA VAL A 130 9.48 15.15 -6.90
C VAL A 130 10.69 16.04 -7.17
N THR A 131 11.89 15.47 -7.27
CA THR A 131 13.09 16.25 -7.62
C THR A 131 13.11 16.66 -9.09
N GLU A 132 12.75 15.76 -10.00
CA GLU A 132 12.65 16.07 -11.43
C GLU A 132 11.64 17.18 -11.68
N ASP A 133 10.47 17.12 -11.03
CA ASP A 133 9.44 18.15 -11.12
C ASP A 133 9.86 19.47 -10.45
N ARG A 134 10.16 19.47 -9.13
CA ARG A 134 10.26 20.71 -8.34
C ARG A 134 11.64 21.34 -8.23
N VAL A 135 12.69 20.60 -8.58
CA VAL A 135 14.08 21.06 -8.43
C VAL A 135 14.71 21.25 -9.79
N PHE A 136 14.56 20.26 -10.67
CA PHE A 136 15.17 20.27 -12.00
C PHE A 136 14.23 20.81 -13.08
N HIS A 137 12.94 20.96 -12.79
CA HIS A 137 11.91 21.42 -13.74
C HIS A 137 11.94 20.62 -15.06
N GLU A 138 12.18 19.32 -14.96
CA GLU A 138 12.17 18.41 -16.10
C GLU A 138 10.76 18.39 -16.71
N PRO A 139 10.62 18.61 -18.03
CA PRO A 139 9.31 18.67 -18.66
C PRO A 139 8.58 17.33 -18.54
N PHE A 140 7.25 17.39 -18.42
CA PHE A 140 6.43 16.18 -18.52
C PHE A 140 6.53 15.62 -19.95
N THR A 141 6.80 14.32 -20.04
CA THR A 141 6.83 13.58 -21.32
C THR A 141 5.67 12.60 -21.38
N GLU A 142 5.58 11.71 -20.40
CA GLU A 142 4.55 10.68 -20.30
C GLU A 142 4.34 10.22 -18.86
N THR A 143 3.20 9.58 -18.61
CA THR A 143 2.92 8.94 -17.31
C THR A 143 3.60 7.58 -17.25
N ILE A 144 4.42 7.35 -16.22
CA ILE A 144 5.04 6.05 -15.97
C ILE A 144 4.13 5.19 -15.09
N TYR A 145 3.73 4.03 -15.58
CA TYR A 145 2.87 3.09 -14.86
C TYR A 145 3.67 1.91 -14.31
N GLY A 146 3.49 1.62 -13.02
CA GLY A 146 3.96 0.39 -12.40
C GLY A 146 3.18 -0.81 -12.93
N THR A 147 3.83 -1.96 -13.06
CA THR A 147 3.18 -3.19 -13.51
C THR A 147 3.74 -4.41 -12.79
N LYS A 148 2.88 -5.40 -12.56
CA LYS A 148 3.26 -6.72 -12.04
C LYS A 148 4.09 -7.54 -13.03
N ASP A 149 4.01 -7.23 -14.32
CA ASP A 149 4.65 -8.00 -15.38
C ASP A 149 6.11 -7.56 -15.65
N SER A 150 6.61 -6.57 -14.90
CA SER A 150 8.02 -6.16 -14.94
C SER A 150 8.94 -7.29 -14.47
N ALA A 151 10.09 -7.46 -15.15
CA ALA A 151 11.13 -8.39 -14.71
C ALA A 151 11.65 -8.05 -13.30
N ASP A 152 11.58 -6.78 -12.91
CA ASP A 152 12.00 -6.27 -11.60
C ASP A 152 10.87 -6.24 -10.57
N ALA A 153 9.68 -6.78 -10.91
CA ALA A 153 8.56 -6.86 -9.98
C ALA A 153 8.96 -7.66 -8.73
N LYS A 154 8.81 -7.02 -7.56
CA LYS A 154 9.24 -7.53 -6.25
C LYS A 154 8.13 -7.38 -5.22
N LEU A 155 7.95 -8.45 -4.44
CA LEU A 155 7.07 -8.47 -3.28
C LEU A 155 7.67 -7.60 -2.17
N TRP A 156 6.90 -6.64 -1.66
CA TRP A 156 7.31 -5.88 -0.49
C TRP A 156 6.90 -6.58 0.81
N LEU A 157 7.86 -6.75 1.71
CA LEU A 157 7.68 -7.33 3.04
C LEU A 157 8.07 -6.30 4.11
N GLY A 158 7.06 -5.69 4.74
CA GLY A 158 7.21 -4.85 5.93
C GLY A 158 7.38 -5.64 7.24
N VAL A 159 7.15 -6.95 7.19
CA VAL A 159 7.27 -7.90 8.31
C VAL A 159 8.18 -9.08 7.96
N PRO A 160 8.63 -9.88 8.95
CA PRO A 160 9.37 -11.11 8.65
C PRO A 160 8.58 -12.04 7.73
N LYS A 161 9.26 -12.71 6.79
CA LYS A 161 8.67 -13.73 5.89
C LYS A 161 7.79 -14.73 6.62
N LYS A 162 8.23 -15.22 7.78
CA LYS A 162 7.47 -16.20 8.59
C LYS A 162 6.08 -15.69 8.96
N ILE A 163 5.92 -14.39 9.22
CA ILE A 163 4.61 -13.79 9.52
C ILE A 163 3.70 -13.90 8.30
N PHE A 164 4.18 -13.46 7.14
CA PHE A 164 3.44 -13.60 5.88
C PHE A 164 3.04 -15.06 5.62
N LEU A 165 3.99 -15.99 5.66
CA LEU A 165 3.73 -17.42 5.39
C LEU A 165 2.73 -18.04 6.38
N THR A 166 2.69 -17.57 7.62
CA THR A 166 1.81 -18.13 8.67
C THR A 166 0.40 -17.53 8.63
N TYR A 167 0.29 -16.22 8.40
CA TYR A 167 -0.95 -15.47 8.65
C TYR A 167 -1.64 -14.95 7.39
N ALA A 168 -0.96 -14.87 6.23
CA ALA A 168 -1.63 -14.54 4.98
C ALA A 168 -2.61 -15.66 4.59
N ARG A 169 -3.78 -15.27 4.08
CA ARG A 169 -4.83 -16.20 3.66
C ARG A 169 -4.33 -17.12 2.55
N GLU A 170 -4.74 -18.38 2.61
CA GLU A 170 -4.49 -19.34 1.54
C GLU A 170 -5.34 -19.02 0.31
N ASN A 171 -4.70 -18.54 -0.76
CA ASN A 171 -5.30 -18.27 -2.07
C ASN A 171 -4.22 -18.31 -3.17
N GLU A 172 -4.60 -18.05 -4.42
CA GLU A 172 -3.65 -18.05 -5.54
C GLU A 172 -2.61 -16.92 -5.42
N ASP A 173 -2.98 -15.75 -4.91
CA ASP A 173 -2.06 -14.62 -4.72
C ASP A 173 -0.96 -14.92 -3.72
N LYS A 174 -1.28 -15.65 -2.63
CA LYS A 174 -0.29 -16.14 -1.67
C LYS A 174 0.70 -17.08 -2.36
N LYS A 175 0.26 -18.01 -3.21
CA LYS A 175 1.15 -18.91 -3.95
C LYS A 175 2.09 -18.14 -4.88
N ILE A 176 1.60 -17.10 -5.55
CA ILE A 176 2.42 -16.21 -6.38
C ILE A 176 3.47 -15.51 -5.52
N ALA A 177 3.08 -14.92 -4.40
CA ALA A 177 3.99 -14.25 -3.48
C ALA A 177 5.02 -15.21 -2.84
N GLU A 178 4.64 -16.45 -2.54
CA GLU A 178 5.57 -17.50 -2.08
C GLU A 178 6.60 -17.85 -3.14
N LYS A 179 6.18 -17.98 -4.41
CA LYS A 179 7.08 -18.18 -5.54
C LYS A 179 8.05 -17.01 -5.68
N MET A 180 7.57 -15.76 -5.57
CA MET A 180 8.45 -14.58 -5.57
C MET A 180 9.47 -14.63 -4.42
N ILE A 181 9.10 -15.10 -3.24
CA ILE A 181 10.03 -15.29 -2.10
C ILE A 181 11.08 -16.35 -2.41
N GLN A 182 10.70 -17.47 -3.02
CA GLN A 182 11.62 -18.55 -3.43
C GLN A 182 12.61 -18.08 -4.50
N GLU A 183 12.13 -17.31 -5.47
CA GLU A 183 12.92 -16.67 -6.54
C GLU A 183 13.77 -15.48 -6.05
N LYS A 184 13.72 -15.16 -4.74
CA LYS A 184 14.39 -13.99 -4.13
C LYS A 184 13.92 -12.63 -4.71
N ARG A 185 12.74 -12.59 -5.32
CA ARG A 185 12.07 -11.39 -5.83
C ARG A 185 11.22 -10.71 -4.76
N PHE A 186 11.86 -10.34 -3.65
CA PHE A 186 11.21 -9.61 -2.57
C PHE A 186 12.18 -8.58 -1.97
N GLY A 187 11.63 -7.60 -1.27
CA GLY A 187 12.41 -6.58 -0.59
C GLY A 187 11.71 -6.06 0.66
N THR A 188 12.38 -5.19 1.37
CA THR A 188 11.89 -4.60 2.63
C THR A 188 12.47 -3.21 2.79
N THR A 189 11.75 -2.35 3.50
CA THR A 189 12.15 -0.93 3.67
C THR A 189 13.32 -0.76 4.64
N VAL A 190 13.50 -1.69 5.59
CA VAL A 190 14.32 -1.43 6.79
C VAL A 190 15.71 -2.06 6.78
N PHE A 191 15.97 -2.99 5.87
CA PHE A 191 17.29 -3.59 5.68
C PHE A 191 17.92 -3.04 4.40
N TYR A 192 18.98 -2.25 4.56
CA TYR A 192 19.70 -1.60 3.48
C TYR A 192 21.18 -1.94 3.54
N ASP A 193 21.76 -2.33 2.42
CA ASP A 193 23.14 -2.83 2.37
C ASP A 193 24.20 -1.75 2.61
N GLY A 194 23.87 -0.48 2.38
CA GLY A 194 24.73 0.65 2.76
C GLY A 194 24.70 0.99 4.26
N ASP A 195 23.74 0.44 5.03
CA ASP A 195 23.57 0.71 6.47
C ASP A 195 23.66 -0.58 7.30
N ARG A 196 24.89 -1.11 7.39
CA ARG A 196 25.19 -2.43 7.98
C ARG A 196 25.92 -2.36 9.33
N SER A 197 25.87 -1.23 10.05
CA SER A 197 26.45 -1.20 11.40
C SER A 197 25.82 -2.29 12.28
N LEU A 198 26.63 -2.98 13.09
CA LEU A 198 26.13 -4.09 13.92
C LEU A 198 24.96 -3.66 14.79
N LYS A 199 25.05 -2.45 15.38
CA LYS A 199 23.96 -1.84 16.16
C LYS A 199 22.69 -1.71 15.34
N ARG A 200 22.76 -1.15 14.13
CA ARG A 200 21.60 -1.02 13.24
C ARG A 200 20.99 -2.38 12.90
N TRP A 201 21.83 -3.33 12.54
CA TRP A 201 21.41 -4.68 12.17
C TRP A 201 20.67 -5.36 13.33
N VAL A 202 21.22 -5.31 14.55
CA VAL A 202 20.58 -5.88 15.75
C VAL A 202 19.22 -5.20 16.02
N LEU A 203 19.15 -3.87 15.95
CA LEU A 203 17.90 -3.13 16.17
C LEU A 203 16.82 -3.51 15.15
N MET A 204 17.17 -3.65 13.87
CA MET A 204 16.21 -4.06 12.83
C MET A 204 15.76 -5.51 12.99
N LYS A 205 16.65 -6.41 13.38
CA LYS A 205 16.28 -7.80 13.72
C LYS A 205 15.36 -7.85 14.95
N TYR A 206 15.64 -7.07 15.99
CA TYR A 206 14.79 -6.96 17.17
C TYR A 206 13.39 -6.40 16.83
N MET A 207 13.33 -5.34 16.03
CA MET A 207 12.07 -4.78 15.53
C MET A 207 11.27 -5.85 14.76
N PHE A 208 11.92 -6.61 13.87
CA PHE A 208 11.29 -7.70 13.14
C PHE A 208 10.79 -8.83 14.06
N HIS A 209 11.56 -9.17 15.09
CA HIS A 209 11.16 -10.16 16.09
C HIS A 209 9.89 -9.75 16.83
N ASN A 210 9.72 -8.46 17.15
CA ASN A 210 8.55 -7.95 17.88
C ASN A 210 7.22 -8.09 17.12
N TYR A 211 7.25 -8.28 15.79
CA TYR A 211 6.03 -8.62 15.04
C TYR A 211 5.50 -10.02 15.37
N ILE A 212 6.35 -10.97 15.75
CA ILE A 212 5.92 -12.35 16.05
C ILE A 212 4.93 -12.43 17.23
N PRO A 213 5.26 -11.94 18.44
CA PRO A 213 4.31 -11.98 19.54
C PRO A 213 3.09 -11.07 19.30
N ARG A 214 3.26 -9.97 18.56
CA ARG A 214 2.19 -9.06 18.20
C ARG A 214 1.14 -9.72 17.32
N PHE A 215 1.55 -10.35 16.21
CA PHE A 215 0.65 -11.09 15.33
C PHE A 215 -0.01 -12.25 16.08
N LYS A 216 0.75 -13.01 16.88
CA LYS A 216 0.17 -14.09 17.70
C LYS A 216 -0.93 -13.59 18.67
N LYS A 217 -0.79 -12.37 19.20
CA LYS A 217 -1.74 -11.80 20.17
C LYS A 217 -2.99 -11.21 19.52
N TYR A 218 -2.84 -10.53 18.38
CA TYR A 218 -3.91 -9.70 17.81
C TYR A 218 -4.49 -10.26 16.51
N PHE A 219 -3.82 -11.18 15.83
CA PHE A 219 -4.34 -11.74 14.59
C PHE A 219 -5.54 -12.64 14.89
N HIS A 220 -6.69 -12.23 14.38
CA HIS A 220 -7.90 -13.03 14.31
C HIS A 220 -8.30 -13.13 12.85
N VAL A 221 -8.76 -14.30 12.42
CA VAL A 221 -9.29 -14.46 11.06
C VAL A 221 -10.49 -13.53 10.96
N LYS A 222 -10.42 -12.51 10.10
CA LYS A 222 -11.57 -11.65 9.80
C LYS A 222 -12.60 -12.56 9.10
N GLU A 223 -13.69 -12.89 9.78
CA GLU A 223 -14.87 -13.45 9.10
C GLU A 223 -15.50 -12.31 8.31
N GLY A 224 -15.53 -12.45 6.99
CA GLY A 224 -16.07 -11.48 6.04
C GLY A 224 -16.53 -12.15 4.77
#